data_AF-T1HBR1-F1
#
_entry.id   AF-T1HBR1-F1
#
_cell.length_a   1.000
_cell.length_b   1.000
_cell.length_c   1.000
_cell.angle_alpha   90.00
_cell.angle_beta   90.00
_cell.angle_gamma   90.00
#
_symmetry.space_group_name_H-M   'P 1'
#
loop_
_entity.id
_entity.type
_entity.pdbx_description
1 polymer ?
#
loop_
_entity_poly.entity_id
_entity_poly.type
_entity_poly.pdbx_seq_one_letter_code
_entity_poly.pdbx_strand_id
1 'polypeptide(L)'
;MASTMNIKPWFANLQGSGRTRVDLFSHPKRGIKVQGRIYCRICLEPLNKTWICPACDTAKKNFPHSERPVTPSEASAASSLNDESVRKLWEVLKELAEEVRLMKVRLPESGCDFKDIKSTLDKQAELSFENSERLKKLENLLETQNKQIELLSSENCTLKKKVSALEVRVNTSEQRLLRNTIEIRGIPSKQEEVPAAVVVSVCAGLGLKISSDDLDHVERLGPRRDGAPGAVVARFVRQSLRDEVVRQRRIKRDFSTRHLGYPDSDSRVYVGDAMTATNRHLYWLARQKRSADKVKYVWFSGGRVKCRRGDGLPVVVINSPEDLDVFP
;
A
#
# COMPACT_ATOMS: atom_id res chain seq x y z
N MET A 1 5.47 -6.83 9.13
CA MET A 1 5.82 -8.08 8.42
C MET A 1 4.61 -8.48 7.61
N ALA A 2 4.53 -7.96 6.38
CA ALA A 2 3.44 -8.20 5.44
C ALA A 2 4.04 -9.05 4.32
N SER A 3 3.58 -10.29 4.20
CA SER A 3 3.93 -11.16 3.07
C SER A 3 3.12 -10.73 1.86
N THR A 4 3.86 -10.35 0.83
CA THR A 4 3.43 -10.06 -0.52
C THR A 4 2.89 -11.32 -1.21
N MET A 5 1.63 -11.30 -1.67
CA MET A 5 1.17 -12.22 -2.71
C MET A 5 0.81 -11.44 -3.96
N ASN A 6 1.59 -11.76 -4.99
CA ASN A 6 1.55 -11.27 -6.36
C ASN A 6 0.24 -11.69 -7.04
N ILE A 7 -0.45 -10.73 -7.64
CA ILE A 7 -1.56 -10.96 -8.58
C ILE A 7 -1.07 -10.51 -9.95
N LYS A 8 -0.98 -11.43 -10.92
CA LYS A 8 -0.99 -11.14 -12.36
C LYS A 8 -1.54 -12.35 -13.16
N PRO A 9 -2.03 -12.13 -14.40
CA PRO A 9 -3.38 -12.53 -14.78
C PRO A 9 -3.47 -13.64 -15.83
N TRP A 10 -4.71 -14.08 -16.04
CA TRP A 10 -5.26 -14.80 -17.20
C TRP A 10 -4.63 -14.45 -18.56
N PHE A 11 -4.26 -15.46 -19.35
CA PHE A 11 -4.76 -15.70 -20.72
C PHE A 11 -4.32 -17.09 -21.26
N ALA A 12 -5.28 -17.75 -21.91
CA ALA A 12 -5.17 -18.73 -23.00
C ALA A 12 -4.27 -19.98 -22.87
N ASN A 13 -4.89 -21.17 -22.86
CA ASN A 13 -4.76 -22.09 -24.01
C ASN A 13 -5.77 -23.25 -23.96
N LEU A 14 -6.56 -23.34 -25.04
CA LEU A 14 -7.41 -24.46 -25.41
C LEU A 14 -6.60 -25.37 -26.34
N GLN A 15 -6.40 -26.61 -25.92
CA GLN A 15 -6.05 -27.83 -26.68
C GLN A 15 -5.76 -28.88 -25.58
N GLY A 16 -6.37 -30.04 -25.46
CA GLY A 16 -6.95 -30.98 -26.41
C GLY A 16 -6.84 -32.36 -25.75
N SER A 17 -7.86 -33.19 -25.92
CA SER A 17 -7.88 -34.65 -25.76
C SER A 17 -7.46 -35.29 -24.42
N GLY A 18 -8.41 -36.02 -23.82
CA GLY A 18 -8.15 -37.44 -23.52
C GLY A 18 -8.19 -37.89 -22.06
N ARG A 19 -9.24 -38.68 -21.77
CA ARG A 19 -9.33 -39.74 -20.75
C ARG A 19 -9.43 -39.32 -19.28
N THR A 20 -10.67 -39.08 -18.85
CA THR A 20 -11.13 -39.38 -17.49
C THR A 20 -11.00 -40.87 -17.19
N ARG A 21 -10.15 -41.21 -16.21
CA ARG A 21 -10.17 -42.49 -15.51
C ARG A 21 -11.14 -42.33 -14.33
N VAL A 22 -12.30 -42.96 -14.43
CA VAL A 22 -13.30 -43.01 -13.36
C VAL A 22 -13.06 -44.31 -12.61
N ASP A 23 -12.56 -44.22 -11.38
CA ASP A 23 -12.47 -45.38 -10.50
C ASP A 23 -13.89 -45.79 -10.08
N LEU A 24 -14.19 -47.06 -10.35
CA LEU A 24 -15.42 -47.75 -9.95
C LEU A 24 -15.35 -48.08 -8.46
N PHE A 25 -16.29 -47.56 -7.69
CA PHE A 25 -16.86 -48.30 -6.56
C PHE A 25 -18.38 -48.30 -6.65
N SER A 26 -18.92 -49.50 -6.54
CA SER A 26 -20.27 -49.92 -6.90
C SER A 26 -21.13 -50.16 -5.66
N HIS A 27 -22.36 -49.63 -5.64
CA HIS A 27 -23.54 -50.37 -5.15
C HIS A 27 -24.88 -49.72 -5.60
N PRO A 28 -26.00 -50.47 -5.60
CA PRO A 28 -26.87 -50.58 -6.77
C PRO A 28 -28.20 -49.87 -6.58
N LYS A 29 -28.49 -48.90 -7.45
CA LYS A 29 -29.81 -48.39 -7.88
C LYS A 29 -29.59 -46.97 -8.39
N ARG A 30 -30.24 -46.64 -9.51
CA ARG A 30 -30.36 -45.31 -10.15
C ARG A 30 -29.33 -45.06 -11.27
N GLY A 31 -29.81 -44.38 -12.31
CA GLY A 31 -29.27 -44.39 -13.67
C GLY A 31 -27.88 -43.79 -13.86
N ILE A 32 -27.44 -43.72 -15.12
CA ILE A 32 -26.14 -43.13 -15.47
C ILE A 32 -26.25 -41.61 -15.39
N LYS A 33 -25.32 -40.96 -14.69
CA LYS A 33 -25.25 -39.50 -14.57
C LYS A 33 -24.22 -38.95 -15.56
N VAL A 34 -24.65 -38.13 -16.51
CA VAL A 34 -23.78 -37.47 -17.49
C VAL A 34 -24.14 -35.99 -17.49
N GLN A 35 -23.15 -35.11 -17.27
CA GLN A 35 -23.33 -33.64 -17.26
C GLN A 35 -24.54 -33.17 -16.43
N GLY A 36 -24.75 -33.75 -15.24
CA GLY A 36 -25.80 -33.33 -14.31
C GLY A 36 -27.21 -33.88 -14.58
N ARG A 37 -27.45 -34.62 -15.68
CA ARG A 37 -28.74 -35.27 -15.98
C ARG A 37 -28.66 -36.79 -15.78
N ILE A 38 -29.79 -37.41 -15.42
CA ILE A 38 -29.90 -38.85 -15.12
C ILE A 38 -30.60 -39.55 -16.29
N TYR A 39 -29.94 -40.56 -16.85
CA TYR A 39 -30.40 -41.31 -18.03
C TYR A 39 -30.71 -42.77 -17.70
N CYS A 40 -31.69 -43.33 -18.42
CA CYS A 40 -32.00 -44.77 -18.36
C CYS A 40 -30.84 -45.58 -18.95
N ARG A 41 -30.44 -46.67 -18.28
CA ARG A 41 -29.29 -47.50 -18.71
C ARG A 41 -29.57 -48.38 -19.92
N ILE A 42 -30.84 -48.53 -20.29
CA ILE A 42 -31.32 -49.45 -21.34
C ILE A 42 -31.58 -48.69 -22.65
N CYS A 43 -32.26 -47.53 -22.60
CA CYS A 43 -32.64 -46.76 -23.79
C CYS A 43 -31.92 -45.41 -23.95
N LEU A 44 -31.07 -45.00 -22.99
CA LEU A 44 -30.30 -43.74 -23.01
C LEU A 44 -31.12 -42.44 -23.10
N GLU A 45 -32.43 -42.49 -22.81
CA GLU A 45 -33.30 -41.29 -22.75
C GLU A 45 -33.27 -40.60 -21.36
N PRO A 46 -33.50 -39.27 -21.30
CA PRO A 46 -33.49 -38.49 -20.06
C PRO A 46 -34.72 -38.77 -19.20
N LEU A 47 -34.51 -39.12 -17.93
CA LEU A 47 -35.59 -39.42 -16.99
C LEU A 47 -36.27 -38.14 -16.49
N ASN A 48 -37.48 -37.85 -16.97
CA ASN A 48 -38.40 -36.92 -16.31
C ASN A 48 -39.36 -37.73 -15.42
N LYS A 49 -39.67 -37.26 -14.21
CA LYS A 49 -40.25 -38.07 -13.11
C LYS A 49 -41.61 -38.74 -13.40
N THR A 50 -42.22 -38.52 -14.56
CA THR A 50 -43.57 -38.99 -14.94
C THR A 50 -43.62 -39.81 -16.24
N TRP A 51 -42.51 -40.12 -16.91
CA TRP A 51 -42.54 -40.88 -18.17
C TRP A 51 -41.67 -42.14 -18.13
N ILE A 52 -42.25 -43.26 -18.58
CA ILE A 52 -41.65 -44.61 -18.65
C ILE A 52 -41.59 -45.00 -20.13
N CYS A 53 -40.42 -45.44 -20.62
CA CYS A 53 -40.27 -45.79 -22.04
C CYS A 53 -40.89 -47.17 -22.39
N PRO A 54 -41.24 -47.41 -23.67
CA PRO A 54 -41.97 -48.61 -24.10
C PRO A 54 -41.26 -49.93 -23.80
N ALA A 55 -39.93 -49.98 -23.87
CA ALA A 55 -39.14 -51.17 -23.56
C ALA A 55 -39.26 -51.60 -22.08
N CYS A 56 -39.35 -50.61 -21.17
CA CYS A 56 -39.53 -50.81 -19.73
C CYS A 56 -40.99 -51.18 -19.37
N ASP A 57 -41.97 -50.82 -20.20
CA ASP A 57 -43.38 -51.21 -20.04
C ASP A 57 -43.59 -52.70 -20.44
N THR A 58 -42.91 -53.18 -21.47
CA THR A 58 -42.92 -54.61 -21.85
C THR A 58 -42.37 -55.54 -20.77
N ALA A 59 -41.38 -55.11 -19.98
CA ALA A 59 -40.82 -55.91 -18.89
C ALA A 59 -41.79 -56.08 -17.70
N LYS A 60 -42.74 -55.15 -17.50
CA LYS A 60 -43.83 -55.30 -16.51
C LYS A 60 -44.92 -56.27 -16.96
N LYS A 61 -45.15 -56.40 -18.27
CA LYS A 61 -46.21 -57.24 -18.85
C LYS A 61 -45.91 -58.74 -18.82
N ASN A 62 -44.68 -59.15 -18.53
CA ASN A 62 -44.28 -60.56 -18.44
C ASN A 62 -44.32 -61.17 -17.01
N PHE A 63 -44.98 -60.50 -16.06
CA PHE A 63 -45.42 -61.19 -14.85
C PHE A 63 -46.78 -61.84 -15.14
N PRO A 64 -46.91 -63.18 -15.00
CA PRO A 64 -48.19 -63.83 -15.23
C PRO A 64 -49.15 -63.46 -14.11
N HIS A 65 -50.09 -62.56 -14.40
CA HIS A 65 -51.37 -62.49 -13.70
C HIS A 65 -52.22 -63.65 -14.21
N SER A 66 -52.39 -64.69 -13.39
CA SER A 66 -53.50 -65.63 -13.54
C SER A 66 -54.50 -65.39 -12.40
N GLU A 67 -55.48 -64.54 -12.65
CA GLU A 67 -56.74 -64.63 -11.92
C GLU A 67 -57.62 -65.65 -12.65
N ARG A 68 -57.88 -66.79 -12.03
CA ARG A 68 -59.14 -67.53 -12.22
C ARG A 68 -59.66 -68.08 -10.89
N PRO A 69 -60.98 -68.18 -10.74
CA PRO A 69 -61.63 -68.43 -9.46
C PRO A 69 -61.77 -69.93 -9.20
N VAL A 70 -61.55 -70.34 -7.96
CA VAL A 70 -61.75 -71.73 -7.54
C VAL A 70 -62.62 -71.75 -6.28
N THR A 71 -63.86 -72.21 -6.48
CA THR A 71 -64.78 -72.72 -5.45
C THR A 71 -64.33 -74.10 -4.95
N PRO A 72 -64.76 -74.53 -3.75
CA PRO A 72 -63.99 -75.46 -2.91
C PRO A 72 -64.21 -76.92 -3.29
N SER A 73 -63.15 -77.72 -3.21
CA SER A 73 -63.22 -79.18 -3.17
C SER A 73 -62.32 -79.68 -2.05
N GLU A 74 -62.92 -80.43 -1.14
CA GLU A 74 -62.32 -81.07 0.03
C GLU A 74 -61.20 -82.04 -0.37
N ALA A 75 -60.05 -81.93 0.30
CA ALA A 75 -59.15 -83.06 0.52
C ALA A 75 -58.28 -82.78 1.75
N SER A 76 -58.57 -83.56 2.79
CA SER A 76 -57.84 -83.74 4.03
C SER A 76 -56.32 -83.86 3.86
N ALA A 77 -55.59 -83.04 4.62
CA ALA A 77 -54.30 -83.41 5.21
C ALA A 77 -54.09 -82.57 6.47
N ALA A 78 -54.62 -83.07 7.59
CA ALA A 78 -54.30 -82.54 8.91
C ALA A 78 -52.83 -82.86 9.22
N SER A 79 -51.95 -81.87 9.11
CA SER A 79 -50.70 -81.85 9.87
C SER A 79 -50.93 -80.94 11.08
N SER A 80 -51.04 -81.57 12.26
CA SER A 80 -51.24 -80.90 13.54
C SER A 80 -50.15 -79.84 13.77
N LEU A 81 -50.54 -78.56 13.67
CA LEU A 81 -49.78 -77.50 14.32
C LEU A 81 -50.01 -77.68 15.82
N ASN A 82 -48.95 -78.00 16.55
CA ASN A 82 -49.02 -78.08 18.01
C ASN A 82 -49.43 -76.70 18.57
N ASP A 83 -50.35 -76.70 19.54
CA ASP A 83 -50.90 -75.50 20.20
C ASP A 83 -49.79 -74.56 20.72
N GLU A 84 -48.63 -75.12 21.08
CA GLU A 84 -47.41 -74.42 21.48
C GLU A 84 -46.81 -73.52 20.39
N SER A 85 -46.81 -73.97 19.13
CA SER A 85 -46.26 -73.20 18.00
C SER A 85 -47.17 -72.02 17.62
N VAL A 86 -48.49 -72.22 17.75
CA VAL A 86 -49.49 -71.17 17.52
C VAL A 86 -49.43 -70.13 18.65
N ARG A 87 -49.24 -70.56 19.90
CA ARG A 87 -49.04 -69.66 21.05
C ARG A 87 -47.78 -68.81 20.94
N LYS A 88 -46.64 -69.39 20.55
CA LYS A 88 -45.40 -68.63 20.31
C LYS A 88 -45.54 -67.61 19.20
N LEU A 89 -46.23 -67.96 18.11
CA LEU A 89 -46.54 -67.01 17.04
C LEU A 89 -47.45 -65.89 17.54
N TRP A 90 -48.42 -66.20 18.39
CA TRP A 90 -49.32 -65.20 18.97
C TRP A 90 -48.61 -64.26 19.96
N GLU A 91 -47.66 -64.78 20.75
CA GLU A 91 -46.78 -63.94 21.60
C GLU A 91 -45.92 -63.00 20.76
N VAL A 92 -45.26 -63.51 19.72
CA VAL A 92 -44.44 -62.67 18.81
C VAL A 92 -45.31 -61.63 18.09
N LEU A 93 -46.53 -61.98 17.69
CA LEU A 93 -47.47 -61.03 17.07
C LEU A 93 -47.91 -59.94 18.05
N LYS A 94 -48.06 -60.29 19.33
CA LYS A 94 -48.42 -59.36 20.40
C LYS A 94 -47.26 -58.41 20.75
N GLU A 95 -46.03 -58.92 20.78
CA GLU A 95 -44.82 -58.11 20.92
C GLU A 95 -44.64 -57.16 19.72
N LEU A 96 -44.83 -57.66 18.51
CA LEU A 96 -44.78 -56.84 17.29
C LEU A 96 -45.89 -55.78 17.28
N ALA A 97 -47.09 -56.09 17.77
CA ALA A 97 -48.19 -55.14 17.87
C ALA A 97 -47.89 -54.03 18.87
N GLU A 98 -47.26 -54.34 20.02
CA GLU A 98 -46.79 -53.32 20.97
C GLU A 98 -45.64 -52.47 20.41
N GLU A 99 -44.66 -53.07 19.72
CA GLU A 99 -43.60 -52.35 19.00
C GLU A 99 -44.19 -51.37 17.96
N VAL A 100 -45.16 -51.81 17.16
CA VAL A 100 -45.87 -50.97 16.18
C VAL A 100 -46.68 -49.87 16.87
N ARG A 101 -47.27 -50.15 18.05
CA ARG A 101 -48.00 -49.16 18.85
C ARG A 101 -47.04 -48.09 19.40
N LEU A 102 -45.89 -48.49 19.93
CA LEU A 102 -44.83 -47.60 20.40
C LEU A 102 -44.23 -46.77 19.25
N MET A 103 -44.10 -47.37 18.06
CA MET A 103 -43.64 -46.69 16.85
C MET A 103 -44.66 -45.63 16.39
N LYS A 104 -45.96 -45.92 16.48
CA LYS A 104 -47.05 -44.97 16.20
C LYS A 104 -47.05 -43.76 17.13
N VAL A 105 -46.54 -43.90 18.35
CA VAL A 105 -46.39 -42.78 19.32
C VAL A 105 -45.10 -42.00 19.05
N ARG A 106 -43.98 -42.67 18.71
CA ARG A 106 -42.70 -42.01 18.38
C ARG A 106 -42.71 -41.24 17.05
N LEU A 107 -43.49 -41.70 16.07
CA LEU A 107 -43.64 -41.05 14.76
C LEU A 107 -44.13 -39.58 14.82
N PRO A 108 -45.19 -39.23 15.58
CA PRO A 108 -45.62 -37.84 15.72
C PRO A 108 -44.63 -36.96 16.50
N GLU A 109 -43.90 -37.48 17.50
CA GLU A 109 -42.80 -36.76 18.16
C GLU A 109 -41.66 -36.46 17.18
N SER A 110 -41.25 -37.44 16.38
CA SER A 110 -40.26 -37.22 15.31
C SER A 110 -40.77 -36.25 14.23
N GLY A 111 -42.10 -36.17 14.04
CA GLY A 111 -42.76 -35.25 13.12
C GLY A 111 -42.78 -33.81 13.61
N CYS A 112 -42.91 -33.56 14.91
CA CYS A 112 -42.76 -32.21 15.46
C CYS A 112 -41.32 -31.72 15.38
N ASP A 113 -40.34 -32.58 15.69
CA ASP A 113 -38.91 -32.26 15.52
C ASP A 113 -38.58 -31.91 14.06
N PHE A 114 -39.12 -32.66 13.09
CA PHE A 114 -38.92 -32.37 11.67
C PHE A 114 -39.54 -31.02 11.25
N LYS A 115 -40.69 -30.66 11.84
CA LYS A 115 -41.35 -29.36 11.57
C LYS A 115 -40.55 -28.20 12.16
N ASP A 116 -39.98 -28.37 13.34
CA ASP A 116 -39.15 -27.37 14.00
C ASP A 116 -37.81 -27.20 13.27
N ILE A 117 -37.18 -28.30 12.83
CA ILE A 117 -36.00 -28.31 11.96
C ILE A 117 -36.28 -27.59 10.64
N LYS A 118 -37.44 -27.84 10.03
CA LYS A 118 -37.84 -27.14 8.80
C LYS A 118 -37.97 -25.63 9.03
N SER A 119 -38.62 -25.23 10.13
CA SER A 119 -38.80 -23.81 10.47
C SER A 119 -37.48 -23.09 10.75
N THR A 120 -36.51 -23.78 11.35
CA THR A 120 -35.16 -23.23 11.59
C THR A 120 -34.36 -23.12 10.30
N LEU A 121 -34.45 -24.11 9.41
CA LEU A 121 -33.84 -24.04 8.07
C LEU A 121 -34.40 -22.88 7.24
N ASP A 122 -35.72 -22.66 7.27
CA ASP A 122 -36.36 -21.55 6.55
C ASP A 122 -35.85 -20.19 7.07
N LYS A 123 -35.81 -20.01 8.40
CA LYS A 123 -35.22 -18.80 9.03
C LYS A 123 -33.74 -18.62 8.69
N GLN A 124 -33.00 -19.72 8.62
CA GLN A 124 -31.57 -19.69 8.30
C GLN A 124 -31.33 -19.33 6.82
N ALA A 125 -32.23 -19.74 5.92
CA ALA A 125 -32.21 -19.32 4.53
C ALA A 125 -32.50 -17.81 4.39
N GLU A 126 -33.49 -17.27 5.11
CA GLU A 126 -33.77 -15.83 5.14
C GLU A 126 -32.58 -15.02 5.66
N LEU A 127 -32.00 -15.42 6.80
CA LEU A 127 -30.80 -14.77 7.35
C LEU A 127 -29.61 -14.86 6.41
N SER A 128 -29.44 -15.99 5.71
CA SER A 128 -28.38 -16.14 4.71
C SER A 128 -28.57 -15.18 3.53
N PHE A 129 -29.82 -14.99 3.08
CA PHE A 129 -30.14 -14.01 2.04
C PHE A 129 -29.87 -12.58 2.50
N GLU A 130 -30.34 -12.19 3.68
CA GLU A 130 -30.07 -10.85 4.25
C GLU A 130 -28.57 -10.58 4.42
N ASN A 131 -27.81 -11.58 4.91
CA ASN A 131 -26.37 -11.46 5.04
C ASN A 131 -25.69 -11.31 3.67
N SER A 132 -26.17 -12.01 2.64
CA SER A 132 -25.65 -11.84 1.28
C SER A 132 -25.85 -10.41 0.75
N GLU A 133 -27.00 -9.80 1.02
CA GLU A 133 -27.29 -8.42 0.63
C GLU A 133 -26.44 -7.41 1.43
N ARG A 134 -26.23 -7.65 2.72
CA ARG A 134 -25.31 -6.83 3.54
C ARG A 134 -23.87 -6.93 3.05
N LEU A 135 -23.41 -8.12 2.69
CA LEU A 135 -22.07 -8.33 2.12
C LEU A 135 -21.89 -7.57 0.81
N LYS A 136 -22.86 -7.62 -0.11
CA LYS A 136 -22.82 -6.82 -1.35
C LYS A 136 -22.73 -5.32 -1.07
N LYS A 137 -23.48 -4.82 -0.09
CA LYS A 137 -23.40 -3.40 0.31
C LYS A 137 -22.03 -3.03 0.84
N LEU A 138 -21.42 -3.89 1.67
CA LEU A 138 -20.07 -3.69 2.18
C LEU A 138 -19.02 -3.75 1.07
N GLU A 139 -19.14 -4.69 0.13
CA GLU A 139 -18.27 -4.77 -1.06
C GLU A 139 -18.33 -3.48 -1.88
N ASN A 140 -19.54 -2.95 -2.14
CA ASN A 140 -19.71 -1.69 -2.84
C ASN A 140 -19.10 -0.50 -2.08
N LEU A 141 -19.27 -0.45 -0.75
CA LEU A 141 -18.68 0.59 0.09
C LEU A 141 -17.15 0.51 0.07
N LEU A 142 -16.57 -0.69 0.22
CA LEU A 142 -15.12 -0.90 0.14
C LEU A 142 -14.56 -0.47 -1.22
N GLU A 143 -15.26 -0.80 -2.31
CA GLU A 143 -14.87 -0.39 -3.66
C GLU A 143 -14.89 1.14 -3.81
N THR A 144 -15.93 1.82 -3.29
CA THR A 144 -15.97 3.29 -3.30
C THR A 144 -14.89 3.92 -2.43
N GLN A 145 -14.60 3.34 -1.26
CA GLN A 145 -13.56 3.81 -0.36
C GLN A 145 -12.16 3.63 -0.98
N ASN A 146 -11.89 2.49 -1.60
CA ASN A 146 -10.63 2.24 -2.29
C ASN A 146 -10.40 3.27 -3.41
N LYS A 147 -11.44 3.56 -4.21
CA LYS A 147 -11.37 4.63 -5.23
C LYS A 147 -11.08 6.00 -4.63
N GLN A 148 -11.70 6.34 -3.50
CA GLN A 148 -11.40 7.59 -2.80
C GLN A 148 -9.97 7.65 -2.28
N ILE A 149 -9.46 6.54 -1.70
CA ILE A 149 -8.08 6.45 -1.22
C ILE A 149 -7.08 6.63 -2.36
N GLU A 150 -7.32 5.97 -3.50
CA GLU A 150 -6.47 6.12 -4.69
C GLU A 150 -6.45 7.57 -5.18
N LEU A 151 -7.62 8.19 -5.31
CA LEU A 151 -7.75 9.58 -5.73
C LEU A 151 -7.02 10.53 -4.76
N LEU A 152 -7.29 10.41 -3.46
CA LEU A 152 -6.62 11.21 -2.42
C LEU A 152 -5.10 10.99 -2.41
N SER A 153 -4.63 9.76 -2.63
CA SER A 153 -3.19 9.47 -2.69
C SER A 153 -2.53 10.15 -3.90
N SER A 154 -3.21 10.15 -5.05
CA SER A 154 -2.74 10.78 -6.28
C SER A 154 -2.69 12.31 -6.16
N GLU A 155 -3.71 12.89 -5.52
CA GLU A 155 -3.78 14.32 -5.22
C GLU A 155 -2.69 14.71 -4.23
N ASN A 156 -2.49 13.93 -3.16
CA ASN A 156 -1.45 14.19 -2.17
C ASN A 156 -0.05 14.15 -2.80
N CYS A 157 0.21 13.19 -3.69
CA CYS A 157 1.45 13.14 -4.47
C CYS A 157 1.64 14.40 -5.32
N THR A 158 0.59 14.85 -6.00
CA THR A 158 0.61 16.05 -6.84
C THR A 158 0.82 17.32 -6.00
N LEU A 159 0.15 17.43 -4.86
CA LEU A 159 0.27 18.55 -3.94
C LEU A 159 1.68 18.63 -3.35
N LYS A 160 2.26 17.51 -2.89
CA LYS A 160 3.65 17.46 -2.41
C LYS A 160 4.65 17.96 -3.45
N LYS A 161 4.49 17.54 -4.72
CA LYS A 161 5.33 18.03 -5.83
C LYS A 161 5.18 19.54 -6.05
N LYS A 162 3.95 20.06 -6.00
CA LYS A 162 3.68 21.50 -6.13
C LYS A 162 4.29 22.30 -4.97
N VAL A 163 4.16 21.81 -3.73
CA VAL A 163 4.73 22.45 -2.54
C VAL A 163 6.26 22.53 -2.67
N SER A 164 6.92 21.41 -2.96
CA SER A 164 8.38 21.39 -3.19
C SER A 164 8.81 22.37 -4.29
N ALA A 165 8.10 22.40 -5.42
CA ALA A 165 8.40 23.34 -6.50
C ALA A 165 8.20 24.81 -6.07
N LEU A 166 7.19 25.11 -5.24
CA LEU A 166 6.96 26.45 -4.70
C LEU A 166 8.03 26.85 -3.69
N GLU A 167 8.45 25.95 -2.79
CA GLU A 167 9.53 26.19 -1.83
C GLU A 167 10.84 26.54 -2.56
N VAL A 168 11.19 25.80 -3.61
CA VAL A 168 12.36 26.10 -4.44
C VAL A 168 12.25 27.48 -5.11
N ARG A 169 11.06 27.83 -5.62
CA ARG A 169 10.82 29.14 -6.25
C ARG A 169 10.92 30.28 -5.24
N VAL A 170 10.34 30.13 -4.05
CA VAL A 170 10.41 31.12 -2.96
C VAL A 170 11.86 31.33 -2.55
N ASN A 171 12.60 30.25 -2.25
CA ASN A 171 14.01 30.34 -1.89
C ASN A 171 14.85 30.99 -3.01
N THR A 172 14.59 30.67 -4.27
CA THR A 172 15.25 31.31 -5.41
C THR A 172 14.97 32.81 -5.46
N SER A 173 13.73 33.22 -5.18
CA SER A 173 13.33 34.62 -5.14
C SER A 173 14.01 35.37 -3.98
N GLU A 174 13.96 34.83 -2.77
CA GLU A 174 14.64 35.39 -1.60
C GLU A 174 16.14 35.52 -1.83
N GLN A 175 16.76 34.50 -2.42
CA GLN A 175 18.19 34.53 -2.72
C GLN A 175 18.56 35.59 -3.76
N ARG A 176 17.64 35.94 -4.69
CA ARG A 176 17.85 37.06 -5.63
C ARG A 176 17.87 38.40 -4.92
N LEU A 177 17.12 38.57 -3.83
CA LEU A 177 17.16 39.80 -3.02
C LEU A 177 18.53 39.99 -2.35
N LEU A 178 19.24 38.90 -2.10
CA LEU A 178 20.59 38.91 -1.52
C LEU A 178 21.71 39.06 -2.57
N ARG A 179 21.40 39.25 -3.86
CA ARG A 179 22.42 39.30 -4.93
C ARG A 179 23.45 40.42 -4.77
N ASN A 180 23.15 41.45 -4.02
CA ASN A 180 24.06 42.57 -3.76
C ASN A 180 24.67 42.49 -2.36
N THR A 181 24.43 41.41 -1.62
CA THR A 181 24.79 41.29 -0.22
C THR A 181 25.94 40.30 -0.03
N ILE A 182 26.94 40.71 0.75
CA ILE A 182 28.02 39.83 1.22
C ILE A 182 27.90 39.61 2.73
N GLU A 183 28.46 38.48 3.14
CA GLU A 183 28.65 38.14 4.54
C GLU A 183 30.16 38.05 4.83
N ILE A 184 30.61 38.82 5.82
CA ILE A 184 32.01 38.91 6.24
C ILE A 184 32.14 38.30 7.63
N ARG A 185 33.05 37.33 7.80
CA ARG A 185 33.30 36.63 9.07
C ARG A 185 34.76 36.70 9.47
N GLY A 186 35.03 36.51 10.77
CA GLY A 186 36.40 36.52 11.30
C GLY A 186 36.92 37.93 11.58
N ILE A 187 36.03 38.89 11.83
CA ILE A 187 36.39 40.24 12.27
C ILE A 187 36.02 40.36 13.75
N PRO A 188 36.98 40.64 14.65
CA PRO A 188 36.71 40.93 16.06
C PRO A 188 35.67 42.03 16.21
N SER A 189 34.80 41.92 17.22
CA SER A 189 33.85 42.98 17.54
C SER A 189 34.52 43.96 18.51
N LYS A 190 34.30 45.25 18.28
CA LYS A 190 34.75 46.34 19.15
C LYS A 190 33.52 47.04 19.70
N GLN A 191 33.59 47.49 20.96
CA GLN A 191 32.56 48.38 21.50
C GLN A 191 32.50 49.65 20.63
N GLU A 192 31.29 50.08 20.30
CA GLU A 192 31.03 51.27 19.47
C GLU A 192 31.60 51.22 18.03
N GLU A 193 31.74 50.02 17.45
CA GLU A 193 32.16 49.92 16.05
C GLU A 193 31.08 50.42 15.09
N VAL A 194 31.49 51.16 14.05
CA VAL A 194 30.64 51.52 12.91
C VAL A 194 30.76 50.43 11.85
N PRO A 195 29.73 49.59 11.60
CA PRO A 195 29.84 48.44 10.69
C PRO A 195 30.25 48.83 9.26
N ALA A 196 29.78 49.99 8.77
CA ALA A 196 30.15 50.50 7.46
C ALA A 196 31.66 50.77 7.35
N ALA A 197 32.28 51.35 8.38
CA ALA A 197 33.73 51.60 8.41
C ALA A 197 34.53 50.29 8.37
N VAL A 198 34.02 49.22 9.00
CA VAL A 198 34.63 47.88 8.92
C VAL A 198 34.63 47.37 7.48
N VAL A 199 33.52 47.52 6.75
CA VAL A 199 33.41 47.10 5.34
C VAL A 199 34.37 47.90 4.45
N VAL A 200 34.49 49.21 4.67
CA VAL A 200 35.45 50.08 3.96
C VAL A 200 36.87 49.62 4.21
N SER A 201 37.26 49.35 5.46
CA SER A 201 38.57 48.81 5.81
C SER A 201 38.85 47.44 5.17
N VAL A 202 37.84 46.57 5.11
CA VAL A 202 37.94 45.27 4.42
C VAL A 202 38.22 45.45 2.94
N CYS A 203 37.51 46.36 2.29
CA CYS A 203 37.70 46.61 0.87
C CYS A 203 39.05 47.27 0.58
N ALA A 204 39.49 48.22 1.43
CA ALA A 204 40.81 48.83 1.35
C ALA A 204 41.93 47.78 1.50
N GLY A 205 41.79 46.85 2.44
CA GLY A 205 42.72 45.73 2.61
C GLY A 205 42.74 44.74 1.43
N LEU A 206 41.68 44.72 0.62
CA LEU A 206 41.59 43.99 -0.66
C LEU A 206 42.06 44.82 -1.87
N GLY A 207 42.50 46.06 -1.66
CA GLY A 207 42.96 46.95 -2.73
C GLY A 207 41.84 47.70 -3.45
N LEU A 208 40.62 47.70 -2.92
CA LEU A 208 39.46 48.37 -3.49
C LEU A 208 39.16 49.67 -2.71
N LYS A 209 38.98 50.77 -3.45
CA LYS A 209 38.52 52.04 -2.90
C LYS A 209 37.01 52.11 -2.99
N ILE A 210 36.33 52.15 -1.86
CA ILE A 210 34.87 52.29 -1.77
C ILE A 210 34.52 53.41 -0.80
N SER A 211 33.38 54.06 -1.02
CA SER A 211 32.81 55.03 -0.08
C SER A 211 31.62 54.44 0.69
N SER A 212 31.10 55.17 1.68
CA SER A 212 29.84 54.83 2.34
C SER A 212 28.67 54.77 1.36
N ASP A 213 28.70 55.59 0.30
CA ASP A 213 27.61 55.71 -0.68
C ASP A 213 27.49 54.49 -1.59
N ASP A 214 28.55 53.67 -1.66
CA ASP A 214 28.52 52.39 -2.35
C ASP A 214 27.74 51.30 -1.59
N LEU A 215 27.42 51.56 -0.31
CA LEU A 215 26.75 50.65 0.60
C LEU A 215 25.31 51.12 0.83
N ASP A 216 24.36 50.24 0.54
CA ASP A 216 22.93 50.46 0.78
C ASP A 216 22.56 50.20 2.25
N HIS A 217 23.08 49.11 2.81
CA HIS A 217 22.79 48.71 4.17
C HIS A 217 23.94 47.89 4.75
N VAL A 218 24.31 48.15 6.00
CA VAL A 218 25.34 47.37 6.70
C VAL A 218 24.90 47.13 8.13
N GLU A 219 24.98 45.88 8.55
CA GLU A 219 24.68 45.47 9.92
C GLU A 219 25.70 44.45 10.41
N ARG A 220 25.94 44.42 11.71
CA ARG A 220 26.66 43.32 12.34
C ARG A 220 25.64 42.43 13.03
N LEU A 221 25.65 41.14 12.69
CA LEU A 221 24.82 40.14 13.34
C LEU A 221 25.29 39.93 14.79
N GLY A 222 24.37 39.48 15.64
CA GLY A 222 24.68 39.14 17.02
C GLY A 222 25.77 38.07 17.16
N PRO A 223 26.40 37.97 18.35
CA PRO A 223 27.43 36.97 18.60
C PRO A 223 26.87 35.57 18.38
N ARG A 224 27.74 34.68 17.90
CA ARG A 224 27.38 33.28 17.69
C ARG A 224 27.25 32.56 19.04
N ARG A 225 26.58 31.40 19.03
CA ARG A 225 26.39 30.56 20.23
C ARG A 225 27.69 30.12 20.90
N ASP A 226 28.77 30.02 20.13
CA ASP A 226 30.13 29.69 20.59
C ASP A 226 30.90 30.92 21.13
N GLY A 227 30.22 32.06 21.31
CA GLY A 227 30.84 33.30 21.76
C GLY A 227 31.68 34.01 20.70
N ALA A 228 31.81 33.44 19.50
CA ALA A 228 32.55 34.05 18.41
C ALA A 228 31.84 35.32 17.90
N PRO A 229 32.60 36.33 17.43
CA PRO A 229 32.02 37.54 16.87
C PRO A 229 31.03 37.24 15.74
N GLY A 230 29.92 37.97 15.73
CA GLY A 230 28.92 37.88 14.67
C GLY A 230 29.46 38.38 13.34
N ALA A 231 28.85 37.89 12.25
CA ALA A 231 29.23 38.29 10.90
C ALA A 231 28.80 39.73 10.60
N VAL A 232 29.57 40.44 9.78
CA VAL A 232 29.15 41.72 9.20
C VAL A 232 28.48 41.43 7.87
N VAL A 233 27.24 41.88 7.71
CA VAL A 233 26.45 41.75 6.48
C VAL A 233 26.39 43.11 5.82
N ALA A 234 26.76 43.18 4.54
CA ALA A 234 26.81 44.42 3.79
C ALA A 234 26.14 44.27 2.44
N ARG A 235 25.14 45.12 2.17
CA ARG A 235 24.47 45.25 0.89
C ARG A 235 25.07 46.42 0.12
N PHE A 236 25.49 46.15 -1.11
CA PHE A 236 26.04 47.14 -2.03
C PHE A 236 24.94 47.71 -2.91
N VAL A 237 25.09 48.96 -3.33
CA VAL A 237 24.22 49.56 -4.34
C VAL A 237 24.44 48.87 -5.69
N ARG A 238 25.71 48.62 -6.04
CA ARG A 238 26.12 48.06 -7.34
C ARG A 238 26.55 46.60 -7.22
N GLN A 239 25.93 45.73 -8.01
CA GLN A 239 26.29 44.30 -8.05
C GLN A 239 27.74 44.09 -8.53
N SER A 240 28.19 44.89 -9.50
CA SER A 240 29.55 44.79 -10.07
C SER A 240 30.63 45.01 -9.00
N LEU A 241 30.44 45.99 -8.11
CA LEU A 241 31.36 46.24 -7.00
C LEU A 241 31.35 45.09 -6.00
N ARG A 242 30.17 44.56 -5.66
CA ARG A 242 30.03 43.37 -4.82
C ARG A 242 30.80 42.18 -5.40
N ASP A 243 30.58 41.88 -6.68
CA ASP A 243 31.24 40.78 -7.39
C ASP A 243 32.77 40.96 -7.41
N GLU A 244 33.25 42.20 -7.55
CA GLU A 244 34.67 42.53 -7.48
C GLU A 244 35.26 42.28 -6.09
N VAL A 245 34.59 42.69 -5.01
CA VAL A 245 35.02 42.42 -3.62
C VAL A 245 35.18 40.92 -3.37
N VAL A 246 34.18 40.12 -3.78
CA VAL A 246 34.23 38.65 -3.63
C VAL A 246 35.36 38.05 -4.49
N ARG A 247 35.59 38.57 -5.70
CA ARG A 247 36.66 38.13 -6.60
C ARG A 247 38.04 38.43 -6.01
N GLN A 248 38.30 39.66 -5.58
CA GLN A 248 39.56 40.06 -4.96
C GLN A 248 39.86 39.24 -3.71
N ARG A 249 38.83 38.95 -2.89
CA ARG A 249 39.01 38.04 -1.75
C ARG A 249 39.45 36.64 -2.16
N ARG A 250 38.91 36.08 -3.25
CA ARG A 250 39.28 34.73 -3.73
C ARG A 250 40.71 34.67 -4.24
N ILE A 251 41.21 35.77 -4.83
CA ILE A 251 42.59 35.92 -5.30
C ILE A 251 43.53 36.02 -4.08
N LYS A 252 43.22 36.90 -3.12
CA LYS A 252 44.04 37.13 -1.92
C LYS A 252 43.84 36.06 -0.84
N ARG A 253 44.43 34.87 -1.03
CA ARG A 253 44.23 33.67 -0.19
C ARG A 253 44.63 33.84 1.29
N ASP A 254 45.56 34.73 1.59
CA ASP A 254 46.17 35.00 2.88
C ASP A 254 45.50 36.14 3.67
N PHE A 255 44.38 36.68 3.17
CA PHE A 255 43.67 37.79 3.80
C PHE A 255 43.15 37.46 5.22
N SER A 256 43.53 38.32 6.16
CA SER A 256 43.32 38.19 7.61
C SER A 256 43.26 39.56 8.28
N THR A 257 42.95 39.58 9.58
CA THR A 257 42.78 40.80 10.38
C THR A 257 44.01 41.71 10.44
N ARG A 258 45.23 41.19 10.21
CA ARG A 258 46.45 42.01 10.09
C ARG A 258 46.37 43.05 8.95
N HIS A 259 45.65 42.72 7.89
CA HIS A 259 45.44 43.61 6.74
C HIS A 259 44.40 44.71 7.00
N LEU A 260 43.69 44.62 8.14
CA LEU A 260 42.63 45.52 8.54
C LEU A 260 43.06 46.45 9.69
N GLY A 261 44.35 46.40 10.09
CA GLY A 261 44.86 47.19 11.21
C GLY A 261 44.46 46.67 12.58
N TYR A 262 44.27 45.35 12.73
CA TYR A 262 44.12 44.71 14.04
C TYR A 262 45.46 44.05 14.42
N PRO A 263 46.33 44.74 15.20
CA PRO A 263 47.65 44.23 15.56
C PRO A 263 47.58 43.01 16.50
N ASP A 264 46.56 42.96 17.36
CA ASP A 264 46.47 41.98 18.46
C ASP A 264 45.82 40.65 18.06
N SER A 265 45.42 40.48 16.80
CA SER A 265 44.79 39.24 16.32
C SER A 265 45.13 38.98 14.85
N ASP A 266 45.57 37.76 14.52
CA ASP A 266 45.73 37.29 13.15
C ASP A 266 44.74 36.15 12.85
N SER A 267 43.48 36.52 12.64
CA SER A 267 42.42 35.60 12.28
C SER A 267 42.03 35.75 10.82
N ARG A 268 41.76 34.62 10.16
CA ARG A 268 41.38 34.61 8.74
C ARG A 268 40.03 35.28 8.56
N VAL A 269 40.01 36.30 7.68
CA VAL A 269 38.78 37.02 7.33
C VAL A 269 38.16 36.34 6.12
N TYR A 270 36.90 35.93 6.24
CA TYR A 270 36.14 35.30 5.17
C TYR A 270 35.18 36.32 4.59
N VAL A 271 35.12 36.41 3.27
CA VAL A 271 34.09 37.16 2.54
C VAL A 271 33.41 36.21 1.58
N GLY A 272 32.09 36.15 1.63
CA GLY A 272 31.29 35.31 0.76
C GLY A 272 29.94 35.93 0.45
N ASP A 273 29.22 35.32 -0.49
CA ASP A 273 27.85 35.72 -0.81
C ASP A 273 26.93 35.44 0.40
N ALA A 274 25.99 36.34 0.66
CA ALA A 274 24.96 36.10 1.66
C ALA A 274 24.00 35.00 1.21
N MET A 275 23.61 34.13 2.14
CA MET A 275 22.73 32.98 1.89
C MET A 275 21.38 33.16 2.59
N THR A 276 20.30 32.68 1.97
CA THR A 276 19.02 32.42 2.67
C THR A 276 19.21 31.37 3.77
N ALA A 277 18.25 31.28 4.69
CA ALA A 277 18.27 30.24 5.72
C ALA A 277 18.32 28.83 5.11
N THR A 278 17.50 28.58 4.09
CA THR A 278 17.45 27.32 3.34
C THR A 278 18.80 27.00 2.69
N ASN A 279 19.39 27.93 1.94
CA ASN A 279 20.69 27.70 1.29
C ASN A 279 21.82 27.52 2.30
N ARG A 280 21.78 28.23 3.43
CA ARG A 280 22.75 28.07 4.52
C ARG A 280 22.64 26.68 5.15
N HIS A 281 21.43 26.18 5.34
CA HIS A 281 21.18 24.81 5.83
C HIS A 281 21.65 23.76 4.82
N LEU A 282 21.29 23.90 3.55
CA LEU A 282 21.75 22.99 2.47
C LEU A 282 23.28 22.99 2.34
N TYR A 283 23.92 24.15 2.44
CA TYR A 283 25.37 24.26 2.40
C TYR A 283 26.02 23.56 3.60
N TRP A 284 25.42 23.66 4.79
CA TRP A 284 25.87 22.93 5.97
C TRP A 284 25.71 21.41 5.81
N LEU A 285 24.54 20.94 5.37
CA LEU A 285 24.28 19.51 5.11
C LEU A 285 25.27 18.95 4.07
N ALA A 286 25.47 19.66 2.97
CA ALA A 286 26.41 19.27 1.92
C ALA A 286 27.85 19.16 2.46
N ARG A 287 28.27 20.09 3.34
CA ARG A 287 29.58 20.03 3.99
C ARG A 287 29.72 18.87 4.98
N GLN A 288 28.64 18.45 5.64
CA GLN A 288 28.69 17.24 6.47
C GLN A 288 28.92 15.99 5.64
N LYS A 289 28.27 15.88 4.47
CA LYS A 289 28.47 14.76 3.54
C LYS A 289 29.88 14.74 2.95
N ARG A 290 30.55 15.90 2.84
CA ARG A 290 31.98 15.98 2.52
C ARG A 290 32.86 15.32 3.57
N SER A 291 32.55 15.48 4.86
CA SER A 291 33.29 14.81 5.94
C SER A 291 33.09 13.30 5.96
N ALA A 292 32.08 12.79 5.26
CA ALA A 292 31.79 11.36 5.10
C ALA A 292 32.31 10.78 3.75
N ASP A 293 33.24 11.47 3.08
CA ASP A 293 33.86 11.11 1.79
C ASP A 293 32.92 10.89 0.59
N LYS A 294 31.65 11.29 0.68
CA LYS A 294 30.70 11.19 -0.44
C LYS A 294 30.82 12.32 -1.46
N VAL A 295 31.37 13.48 -1.04
CA VAL A 295 31.49 14.68 -1.88
C VAL A 295 32.83 15.36 -1.63
N LYS A 296 33.72 15.45 -2.63
CA LYS A 296 35.04 16.08 -2.45
C LYS A 296 34.98 17.61 -2.34
N TYR A 297 34.11 18.26 -3.14
CA TYR A 297 34.03 19.72 -3.22
C TYR A 297 32.61 20.22 -3.00
N VAL A 298 32.47 21.22 -2.12
CA VAL A 298 31.21 21.92 -1.83
C VAL A 298 31.49 23.42 -1.77
N TRP A 299 30.75 24.21 -2.53
CA TRP A 299 30.88 25.67 -2.53
C TRP A 299 29.55 26.34 -2.83
N PHE A 300 29.45 27.60 -2.43
CA PHE A 300 28.30 28.45 -2.75
C PHE A 300 28.73 29.49 -3.79
N SER A 301 27.97 29.63 -4.88
CA SER A 301 28.27 30.62 -5.91
C SER A 301 27.06 30.88 -6.80
N GLY A 302 26.79 32.16 -7.06
CA GLY A 302 25.68 32.59 -7.93
C GLY A 302 24.33 32.22 -7.33
N GLY A 303 24.19 32.37 -6.00
CA GLY A 303 22.97 32.08 -5.26
C GLY A 303 22.64 30.59 -5.14
N ARG A 304 23.56 29.68 -5.48
CA ARG A 304 23.30 28.24 -5.49
C ARG A 304 24.38 27.45 -4.75
N VAL A 305 23.95 26.44 -4.01
CA VAL A 305 24.83 25.43 -3.41
C VAL A 305 25.24 24.46 -4.51
N LYS A 306 26.55 24.28 -4.68
CA LYS A 306 27.14 23.44 -5.71
C LYS A 306 28.04 22.40 -5.08
N CYS A 307 27.95 21.19 -5.59
CA CYS A 307 28.74 20.06 -5.16
C CYS A 307 29.42 19.39 -6.35
N ARG A 308 30.60 18.81 -6.12
CA ARG A 308 31.32 17.97 -7.07
C ARG A 308 31.96 16.82 -6.32
N ARG A 309 31.73 15.59 -6.81
CA ARG A 309 32.18 14.35 -6.17
C ARG A 309 33.69 14.17 -6.20
N GLY A 310 34.33 14.48 -7.32
CA GLY A 310 35.74 14.22 -7.57
C GLY A 310 36.28 15.10 -8.69
N ASP A 311 37.58 15.01 -8.97
CA ASP A 311 38.20 15.82 -10.02
C ASP A 311 37.63 15.43 -11.39
N GLY A 312 37.39 16.43 -12.25
CA GLY A 312 36.82 16.23 -13.59
C GLY A 312 35.33 15.87 -13.63
N LEU A 313 34.70 15.53 -12.51
CA LEU A 313 33.27 15.17 -12.47
C LEU A 313 32.34 16.40 -12.60
N PRO A 314 31.12 16.20 -13.13
CA PRO A 314 30.16 17.29 -13.31
C PRO A 314 29.81 17.96 -11.98
N VAL A 315 29.50 19.25 -12.06
CA VAL A 315 29.01 20.04 -10.93
C VAL A 315 27.51 19.87 -10.85
N VAL A 316 27.02 19.49 -9.68
CA VAL A 316 25.59 19.33 -9.40
C VAL A 316 25.14 20.47 -8.49
N VAL A 317 23.95 21.01 -8.77
CA VAL A 317 23.30 22.03 -7.95
C VAL A 317 22.37 21.33 -6.97
N ILE A 318 22.46 21.70 -5.69
CA ILE A 318 21.61 21.17 -4.62
C ILE A 318 20.51 22.18 -4.35
N ASN A 319 19.25 21.80 -4.58
CA ASN A 319 18.07 22.63 -4.34
C ASN A 319 17.23 22.12 -3.16
N SER A 320 17.35 20.84 -2.83
CA SER A 320 16.68 20.23 -1.68
C SER A 320 17.62 19.31 -0.90
N PRO A 321 17.26 18.91 0.33
CA PRO A 321 18.02 17.93 1.09
C PRO A 321 18.09 16.57 0.39
N GLU A 322 17.03 16.17 -0.32
CA GLU A 322 16.95 14.89 -1.03
C GLU A 322 17.96 14.82 -2.20
N ASP A 323 18.31 15.95 -2.82
CA ASP A 323 19.36 16.01 -3.84
C ASP A 323 20.73 15.55 -3.29
N LEU A 324 20.96 15.62 -1.98
CA LEU A 324 22.17 15.13 -1.33
C LEU A 324 22.16 13.61 -1.07
N ASP A 325 21.00 12.98 -1.14
CA ASP A 325 20.84 11.53 -0.96
C ASP A 325 20.84 10.80 -2.31
N VAL A 326 20.31 11.44 -3.37
CA VAL A 326 20.36 10.94 -4.75
C VAL A 326 21.73 11.16 -5.38
N PHE A 327 22.61 11.93 -4.73
CA PHE A 327 23.98 12.16 -5.17
C PHE A 327 24.73 10.83 -5.28
N PRO A 328 25.02 10.33 -6.49
CA PRO A 328 25.58 9.00 -6.69
C PRO A 328 27.03 8.89 -6.24
#